data_AF-A0A7J5E8F2-F1
#
_entry.id   AF-A0A7J5E8F2-F1
#
_cell.length_a   1.000
_cell.length_b   1.000
_cell.length_c   1.000
_cell.angle_alpha   90.00
_cell.angle_beta   90.00
_cell.angle_gamma   90.00
#
_symmetry.space_group_name_H-M   'P 1'
#
loop_
_entity.id
_entity.type
_entity.pdbx_description
1 polymer ?
#
loop_
_entity_poly.entity_id
_entity_poly.type
_entity_poly.pdbx_seq_one_letter_code
_entity_poly.pdbx_strand_id
1 'polypeptide(L)'
;EKKYKNLTLFGSFNGWNRQELPMKDEDEDGEFEIEVPLEPGVYQYKFFGDGEEIVDPLNPEKVPNGFGDFNSIRSIEDSESDKIFLHVNNYKEENSKIDYSFIVESSKSIFDKNDVTALLNNSEIEKDNLTITKNEIAVSLEAEKLKGENYLRVAVSKNGKISNMQTVILFDGKPADNKNFTWYDGIIYSLMIDRFKDGDKNINNPVQHDSLLEKANYMGGDLQGIIDKLNDGYFDKLGINALWISPVYDNPNEAFREYPAPHRYYSGYHGYWPISPYNVEEKFGSMDKLKELISIAHKQNIKVLLDFVSNHVHEQHPYFKEHRDWFGDLELPDGRLNLRFWDEFRLTTWFEPYLPSFDYLASTDALEAMTDNAVWWLKETGADGFRHDAVKHVPNEFWRLLTQKLKKEVEAFRDVPVYQIGETFGSYDLISSYVNNGQLSSQFNFNLYDVAIPTFTNSSSSFSGLNKEMQKTFSIYGGLHLMGNIMDSHDKNRFMAFADGDLDVSEW
;
A
#
# COMPACT_ATOMS: atom_id res chain seq x y z
N GLU A 1 39.87 -47.75 -0.89
CA GLU A 1 38.82 -46.78 -1.27
C GLU A 1 38.94 -46.47 -2.76
N LYS A 2 37.82 -46.14 -3.42
CA LYS A 2 37.80 -45.71 -4.83
C LYS A 2 38.34 -44.27 -4.87
N LYS A 3 39.37 -44.01 -5.67
CA LYS A 3 39.91 -42.66 -5.89
C LYS A 3 39.20 -42.04 -7.08
N TYR A 4 38.49 -40.94 -6.85
CA TYR A 4 37.80 -40.19 -7.90
C TYR A 4 38.75 -39.19 -8.53
N LYS A 5 38.70 -39.04 -9.86
CA LYS A 5 39.52 -38.05 -10.57
C LYS A 5 38.88 -36.68 -10.65
N ASN A 6 37.54 -36.65 -10.66
CA ASN A 6 36.74 -35.44 -10.63
C ASN A 6 35.57 -35.69 -9.70
N LEU A 7 35.31 -34.73 -8.81
CA LEU A 7 34.16 -34.74 -7.93
C LEU A 7 33.40 -33.42 -8.09
N THR A 8 32.09 -33.48 -8.15
CA THR A 8 31.22 -32.30 -8.27
C THR A 8 30.16 -32.35 -7.19
N LEU A 9 30.01 -31.27 -6.45
CA LEU A 9 28.92 -31.11 -5.49
C LEU A 9 27.64 -30.73 -6.25
N PHE A 10 26.49 -31.27 -5.86
CA PHE A 10 25.20 -30.82 -6.40
C PHE A 10 24.09 -31.06 -5.39
N GLY A 11 23.02 -30.27 -5.48
CA GLY A 11 21.93 -30.35 -4.53
C GLY A 11 20.80 -29.37 -4.81
N SER A 12 19.89 -29.25 -3.84
CA SER A 12 18.75 -28.31 -3.89
C SER A 12 19.17 -26.85 -4.18
N PHE A 13 20.34 -26.41 -3.71
CA PHE A 13 20.86 -25.05 -3.87
C PHE A 13 21.33 -24.69 -5.29
N ASN A 14 21.54 -25.68 -6.17
CA ASN A 14 21.90 -25.45 -7.57
C ASN A 14 20.96 -26.19 -8.54
N GLY A 15 19.73 -26.47 -8.10
CA GLY A 15 18.74 -27.17 -8.92
C GLY A 15 19.16 -28.58 -9.34
N TRP A 16 19.98 -29.25 -8.54
CA TRP A 16 20.54 -30.58 -8.80
C TRP A 16 21.43 -30.67 -10.06
N ASN A 17 22.04 -29.55 -10.46
CA ASN A 17 22.95 -29.52 -11.61
C ASN A 17 24.33 -30.10 -11.27
N ARG A 18 24.70 -31.22 -11.91
CA ARG A 18 25.93 -32.00 -11.65
C ARG A 18 27.21 -31.41 -12.27
N GLN A 19 27.15 -30.25 -12.91
CA GLN A 19 28.30 -29.66 -13.62
C GLN A 19 28.74 -28.32 -13.05
N GLU A 20 27.96 -27.74 -12.14
CA GLU A 20 28.09 -26.32 -11.79
C GLU A 20 29.08 -26.04 -10.65
N LEU A 21 29.30 -27.03 -9.78
CA LEU A 21 30.09 -26.87 -8.55
C LEU A 21 31.22 -27.92 -8.46
N PRO A 22 32.18 -27.91 -9.42
CA PRO A 22 33.31 -28.83 -9.40
C PRO A 22 34.19 -28.57 -8.17
N MET A 23 34.50 -29.64 -7.45
CA MET A 23 35.37 -29.59 -6.27
C MET A 23 36.83 -29.70 -6.71
N LYS A 24 37.74 -29.11 -5.93
CA LYS A 24 39.17 -29.06 -6.23
C LYS A 24 39.98 -29.65 -5.09
N ASP A 25 41.08 -30.28 -5.45
CA ASP A 25 42.14 -30.75 -4.54
C ASP A 25 43.38 -29.89 -4.88
N GLU A 26 43.47 -28.70 -4.28
CA GLU A 26 44.48 -27.69 -4.66
C GLU A 26 45.86 -27.97 -4.05
N ASP A 27 45.94 -28.75 -2.97
CA ASP A 27 47.17 -29.14 -2.27
C ASP A 27 47.63 -30.57 -2.58
N GLU A 28 46.92 -31.27 -3.45
CA GLU A 28 47.20 -32.63 -3.93
C GLU A 28 47.24 -33.68 -2.81
N ASP A 29 46.51 -33.44 -1.71
CA ASP A 29 46.46 -34.34 -0.55
C ASP A 29 45.42 -35.47 -0.70
N GLY A 30 44.55 -35.36 -1.71
CA GLY A 30 43.49 -36.30 -2.02
C GLY A 30 42.12 -35.93 -1.47
N GLU A 31 41.97 -34.79 -0.80
CA GLU A 31 40.71 -34.23 -0.33
C GLU A 31 40.19 -33.18 -1.32
N PHE A 32 38.94 -33.35 -1.76
CA PHE A 32 38.29 -32.41 -2.67
C PHE A 32 37.46 -31.42 -1.85
N GLU A 33 37.62 -30.13 -2.13
CA GLU A 33 36.95 -29.05 -1.42
C GLU A 33 36.23 -28.09 -2.37
N ILE A 34 35.20 -27.42 -1.85
CA ILE A 34 34.52 -26.30 -2.49
C ILE A 34 33.81 -25.45 -1.43
N GLU A 35 33.77 -24.13 -1.65
CA GLU A 35 33.00 -23.20 -0.83
C GLU A 35 31.71 -22.79 -1.58
N VAL A 36 30.56 -22.91 -0.91
CA VAL A 36 29.24 -22.55 -1.46
C VAL A 36 28.51 -21.67 -0.45
N PRO A 37 28.14 -20.42 -0.80
CA PRO A 37 27.35 -19.57 0.07
C PRO A 37 25.91 -20.10 0.16
N LEU A 38 25.43 -20.38 1.37
CA LEU A 38 24.08 -20.89 1.63
C LEU A 38 23.42 -20.07 2.76
N GLU A 39 22.15 -19.73 2.56
CA GLU A 39 21.31 -19.11 3.61
C GLU A 39 20.97 -20.13 4.71
N PRO A 40 20.62 -19.71 5.95
CA PRO A 40 20.09 -20.62 6.96
C PRO A 40 18.92 -21.45 6.44
N GLY A 41 18.97 -22.76 6.66
CA GLY A 41 18.01 -23.68 6.07
C GLY A 41 18.50 -25.11 5.99
N VAL A 42 17.66 -25.97 5.42
CA VAL A 42 17.94 -27.40 5.26
C VAL A 42 18.11 -27.71 3.78
N TYR A 43 19.32 -28.13 3.41
CA TYR A 43 19.68 -28.44 2.03
C TYR A 43 19.89 -29.93 1.85
N GLN A 44 19.40 -30.44 0.73
CA GLN A 44 19.69 -31.80 0.28
C GLN A 44 20.80 -31.75 -0.76
N TYR A 45 21.79 -32.63 -0.66
CA TYR A 45 22.94 -32.70 -1.57
C TYR A 45 23.47 -34.12 -1.79
N LYS A 46 24.32 -34.24 -2.81
CA LYS A 46 25.13 -35.42 -3.15
C LYS A 46 26.43 -34.98 -3.84
N PHE A 47 27.34 -35.93 -4.02
CA PHE A 47 28.49 -35.77 -4.90
C PHE A 47 28.29 -36.56 -6.19
N PHE A 48 28.82 -36.07 -7.30
CA PHE A 48 28.86 -36.77 -8.58
C PHE A 48 30.32 -37.01 -8.96
N GLY A 49 30.71 -38.27 -9.10
CA GLY A 49 32.09 -38.67 -9.40
C GLY A 49 32.13 -39.90 -10.27
N ASP A 50 32.94 -39.85 -11.33
CA ASP A 50 33.15 -40.95 -12.29
C ASP A 50 31.85 -41.60 -12.82
N GLY A 51 30.81 -40.78 -13.05
CA GLY A 51 29.53 -41.22 -13.62
C GLY A 51 28.49 -41.70 -12.61
N GLU A 52 28.81 -41.69 -11.31
CA GLU A 52 27.94 -42.18 -10.24
C GLU A 52 27.55 -41.06 -9.26
N GLU A 53 26.32 -41.14 -8.75
CA GLU A 53 25.90 -40.32 -7.61
C GLU A 53 26.34 -40.96 -6.31
N ILE A 54 26.90 -40.15 -5.43
CA ILE A 54 27.49 -40.59 -4.17
C ILE A 54 26.78 -39.82 -3.07
N VAL A 55 26.07 -40.56 -2.21
CA VAL A 55 25.57 -40.02 -0.95
C VAL A 55 26.76 -39.86 -0.03
N ASP A 56 26.87 -38.70 0.62
CA ASP A 56 27.95 -38.43 1.57
C ASP A 56 28.03 -39.58 2.61
N PRO A 57 29.13 -40.34 2.63
CA PRO A 57 29.28 -41.47 3.55
C PRO A 57 29.60 -41.03 4.97
N LEU A 58 30.14 -39.82 5.15
CA LEU A 58 30.51 -39.25 6.45
C LEU A 58 29.35 -38.52 7.12
N ASN A 59 28.36 -38.09 6.35
CA ASN A 59 27.17 -37.46 6.88
C ASN A 59 26.10 -38.51 7.27
N PRO A 60 25.77 -38.67 8.57
CA PRO A 60 24.75 -39.62 9.01
C PRO A 60 23.32 -39.17 8.70
N GLU A 61 23.09 -37.87 8.45
CA GLU A 61 21.77 -37.31 8.20
C GLU A 61 21.39 -37.46 6.72
N LYS A 62 20.32 -38.21 6.47
CA LYS A 62 19.86 -38.58 5.12
C LYS A 62 18.35 -38.58 5.03
N VAL A 63 17.83 -38.20 3.86
CA VAL A 63 16.38 -38.22 3.55
C VAL A 63 16.11 -39.05 2.29
N PRO A 64 15.05 -39.88 2.24
CA PRO A 64 14.67 -40.60 1.03
C PRO A 64 14.40 -39.63 -0.13
N ASN A 65 14.95 -39.91 -1.31
CA ASN A 65 14.80 -39.05 -2.49
C ASN A 65 13.56 -39.37 -3.34
N GLY A 66 12.73 -40.33 -2.93
CA GLY A 66 11.54 -40.75 -3.65
C GLY A 66 11.78 -41.73 -4.82
N PHE A 67 13.03 -42.06 -5.13
CA PHE A 67 13.43 -42.98 -6.22
C PHE A 67 14.14 -44.24 -5.72
N GLY A 68 13.96 -44.59 -4.45
CA GLY A 68 14.60 -45.77 -3.83
C GLY A 68 16.04 -45.54 -3.39
N ASP A 69 16.47 -44.29 -3.30
CA ASP A 69 17.79 -43.88 -2.82
C ASP A 69 17.67 -42.70 -1.83
N PHE A 70 18.79 -42.19 -1.30
CA PHE A 70 18.83 -41.15 -0.27
C PHE A 70 19.59 -39.92 -0.74
N ASN A 71 19.26 -38.75 -0.19
CA ASN A 71 20.06 -37.54 -0.27
C ASN A 71 20.70 -37.26 1.08
N SER A 72 21.93 -36.72 1.09
CA SER A 72 22.55 -36.21 2.32
C SER A 72 21.92 -34.87 2.71
N ILE A 73 21.82 -34.60 4.00
CA ILE A 73 21.22 -33.37 4.53
C ILE A 73 22.30 -32.48 5.13
N ARG A 74 22.30 -31.20 4.78
CA ARG A 74 23.06 -30.17 5.48
C ARG A 74 22.08 -29.16 6.06
N SER A 75 22.00 -29.12 7.39
CA SER A 75 21.32 -28.03 8.10
C SER A 75 22.33 -26.91 8.36
N ILE A 76 22.00 -25.71 7.90
CA ILE A 76 22.71 -24.48 8.26
C ILE A 76 21.85 -23.80 9.31
N GLU A 77 22.29 -23.89 10.57
CA GLU A 77 21.66 -23.19 11.67
C GLU A 77 21.88 -21.68 11.53
N ASP A 78 20.88 -20.90 11.91
CA ASP A 78 21.04 -19.46 12.07
C ASP A 78 21.95 -19.20 13.29
N SER A 79 23.25 -19.11 13.02
CA SER A 79 24.30 -19.10 14.05
C SER A 79 24.31 -17.83 14.93
N GLU A 80 23.51 -16.83 14.62
CA GLU A 80 23.48 -15.59 15.36
C GLU A 80 22.09 -14.94 15.34
N SER A 81 21.41 -14.89 16.49
CA SER A 81 20.14 -14.18 16.69
C SER A 81 20.18 -12.67 16.43
N ASP A 82 21.37 -12.11 16.21
CA ASP A 82 21.61 -10.68 16.10
C ASP A 82 21.17 -10.16 14.72
N LYS A 83 20.01 -9.50 14.66
CA LYS A 83 19.56 -8.82 13.44
C LYS A 83 20.41 -7.57 13.18
N ILE A 84 20.66 -7.28 11.91
CA ILE A 84 21.26 -6.02 11.48
C ILE A 84 20.13 -5.11 11.03
N PHE A 85 20.02 -3.92 11.61
CA PHE A 85 19.14 -2.87 11.11
C PHE A 85 19.96 -1.66 10.71
N LEU A 86 19.56 -1.03 9.62
CA LEU A 86 20.15 0.22 9.16
C LEU A 86 19.13 1.33 9.37
N HIS A 87 19.56 2.44 9.95
CA HIS A 87 18.74 3.62 10.24
C HIS A 87 19.28 4.83 9.50
N VAL A 88 18.40 5.65 8.94
CA VAL A 88 18.79 6.98 8.43
C VAL A 88 19.09 7.89 9.63
N ASN A 89 20.20 8.65 9.58
CA ASN A 89 20.60 9.53 10.69
C ASN A 89 20.46 11.01 10.33
N ASN A 90 21.43 11.57 9.61
CA ASN A 90 21.43 12.99 9.22
C ASN A 90 22.11 13.17 7.87
N TYR A 91 22.07 14.40 7.36
CA TYR A 91 22.89 14.80 6.22
C TYR A 91 23.51 16.17 6.46
N LYS A 92 24.64 16.43 5.80
CA LYS A 92 25.34 17.72 5.87
C LYS A 92 25.83 18.11 4.49
N GLU A 93 25.65 19.38 4.14
CA GLU A 93 26.17 19.95 2.90
C GLU A 93 27.39 20.82 3.22
N GLU A 94 28.55 20.45 2.65
CA GLU A 94 29.81 21.18 2.79
C GLU A 94 30.58 21.16 1.47
N ASN A 95 31.10 22.32 1.04
CA ASN A 95 32.00 22.44 -0.11
C ASN A 95 31.50 21.74 -1.40
N SER A 96 30.23 21.95 -1.77
CA SER A 96 29.58 21.34 -2.94
C SER A 96 29.38 19.81 -2.87
N LYS A 97 29.61 19.20 -1.70
CA LYS A 97 29.29 17.82 -1.41
C LYS A 97 28.19 17.73 -0.37
N ILE A 98 27.46 16.63 -0.41
CA ILE A 98 26.45 16.26 0.58
C ILE A 98 26.82 14.91 1.15
N ASP A 99 27.04 14.86 2.46
CA ASP A 99 27.31 13.64 3.21
C ASP A 99 26.03 13.15 3.87
N TYR A 100 25.61 11.93 3.57
CA TYR A 100 24.46 11.26 4.17
C TYR A 100 24.92 10.20 5.14
N SER A 101 24.47 10.29 6.40
CA SER A 101 24.85 9.37 7.48
C SER A 101 23.75 8.35 7.77
N PHE A 102 24.18 7.12 8.02
CA PHE A 102 23.34 5.99 8.42
C PHE A 102 23.95 5.30 9.62
N ILE A 103 23.11 4.83 10.55
CA ILE A 103 23.53 4.10 11.75
C ILE A 103 23.16 2.62 11.58
N VAL A 104 24.15 1.76 11.73
CA VAL A 104 23.97 0.32 11.81
C VAL A 104 23.72 -0.07 13.26
N GLU A 105 22.57 -0.67 13.50
CA GLU A 105 22.22 -1.35 14.75
C GLU A 105 22.57 -2.83 14.60
N SER A 106 23.59 -3.27 15.35
CA SER A 106 24.00 -4.66 15.48
C SER A 106 24.66 -4.86 16.85
N SER A 107 24.46 -6.02 17.45
CA SER A 107 24.96 -6.36 18.79
C SER A 107 26.50 -6.47 18.83
N LYS A 108 27.13 -6.85 17.70
CA LYS A 108 28.55 -7.29 17.69
C LYS A 108 29.32 -7.06 16.39
N SER A 109 28.68 -6.62 15.32
CA SER A 109 29.33 -6.61 14.00
C SER A 109 30.09 -5.31 13.73
N ILE A 110 31.38 -5.42 13.45
CA ILE A 110 32.18 -4.37 12.81
C ILE A 110 31.99 -4.54 11.30
N PHE A 111 31.77 -3.45 10.56
CA PHE A 111 31.55 -3.48 9.11
C PHE A 111 32.67 -2.77 8.37
N ASP A 112 32.90 -3.17 7.12
CA ASP A 112 33.78 -2.47 6.19
C ASP A 112 33.05 -2.10 4.89
N LYS A 113 33.75 -1.40 3.98
CA LYS A 113 33.13 -0.83 2.77
C LYS A 113 32.59 -1.91 1.82
N ASN A 114 33.13 -3.12 1.88
CA ASN A 114 32.69 -4.24 1.07
C ASN A 114 31.36 -4.81 1.57
N ASP A 115 31.06 -4.66 2.86
CA ASP A 115 29.78 -5.05 3.46
C ASP A 115 28.64 -4.09 3.06
N VAL A 116 28.94 -2.90 2.50
CA VAL A 116 27.94 -1.86 2.20
C VAL A 116 27.61 -1.81 0.71
N THR A 117 26.34 -1.97 0.37
CA THR A 117 25.81 -1.68 -0.96
C THR A 117 25.10 -0.33 -0.93
N ALA A 118 25.61 0.62 -1.72
CA ALA A 118 25.02 1.96 -1.83
C ALA A 118 24.76 2.28 -3.31
N LEU A 119 23.54 2.71 -3.63
CA LEU A 119 23.10 3.01 -4.99
C LEU A 119 22.55 4.44 -5.06
N LEU A 120 22.88 5.17 -6.12
CA LEU A 120 22.23 6.41 -6.53
C LEU A 120 21.47 6.16 -7.83
N ASN A 121 20.14 6.31 -7.83
CA ASN A 121 19.30 6.06 -9.02
C ASN A 121 19.56 4.70 -9.66
N ASN A 122 19.70 3.66 -8.83
CA ASN A 122 20.00 2.27 -9.22
C ASN A 122 21.39 2.06 -9.85
N SER A 123 22.28 3.05 -9.77
CA SER A 123 23.69 2.91 -10.14
C SER A 123 24.54 2.79 -8.88
N GLU A 124 25.50 1.87 -8.86
CA GLU A 124 26.37 1.66 -7.70
C GLU A 124 27.24 2.89 -7.43
N ILE A 125 27.36 3.26 -6.15
CA ILE A 125 28.23 4.32 -5.67
C ILE A 125 29.61 3.72 -5.39
N GLU A 126 30.66 4.35 -5.95
CA GLU A 126 32.04 3.93 -5.74
C GLU A 126 32.40 3.89 -4.25
N LYS A 127 33.15 2.86 -3.83
CA LYS A 127 33.54 2.65 -2.42
C LYS A 127 34.35 3.82 -1.84
N ASP A 128 35.04 4.60 -2.67
CA ASP A 128 35.76 5.80 -2.24
C ASP A 128 34.85 6.90 -1.70
N ASN A 129 33.58 6.90 -2.11
CA ASN A 129 32.55 7.81 -1.60
C ASN A 129 31.89 7.31 -0.30
N LEU A 130 32.31 6.14 0.21
CA LEU A 130 31.84 5.59 1.47
C LEU A 130 32.87 5.83 2.57
N THR A 131 32.43 6.23 3.75
CA THR A 131 33.26 6.26 4.96
C THR A 131 32.56 5.47 6.06
N ILE A 132 33.31 4.63 6.77
CA ILE A 132 32.76 3.85 7.89
C ILE A 132 33.49 4.22 9.16
N THR A 133 32.73 4.66 10.16
CA THR A 133 33.24 5.01 11.48
C THR A 133 32.45 4.26 12.53
N LYS A 134 33.03 3.21 13.11
CA LYS A 134 32.36 2.30 14.05
C LYS A 134 31.10 1.66 13.43
N ASN A 135 29.94 2.14 13.81
CA ASN A 135 28.63 1.69 13.35
C ASN A 135 27.94 2.74 12.46
N GLU A 136 28.65 3.78 12.03
CA GLU A 136 28.12 4.80 11.13
C GLU A 136 28.69 4.62 9.71
N ILE A 137 27.81 4.71 8.72
CA ILE A 137 28.14 4.74 7.29
C ILE A 137 27.83 6.15 6.80
N ALA A 138 28.82 6.82 6.20
CA ALA A 138 28.63 8.09 5.50
C ALA A 138 28.79 7.88 4.00
N VAL A 139 27.84 8.38 3.22
CA VAL A 139 27.85 8.39 1.75
C VAL A 139 28.03 9.83 1.27
N SER A 140 29.15 10.12 0.62
CA SER A 140 29.50 11.47 0.15
C SER A 140 29.21 11.62 -1.34
N LEU A 141 28.34 12.56 -1.72
CA LEU A 141 27.93 12.77 -3.11
C LEU A 141 28.08 14.23 -3.54
N GLU A 142 28.46 14.45 -4.81
CA GLU A 142 28.55 15.79 -5.40
C GLU A 142 27.16 16.39 -5.56
N ALA A 143 26.92 17.58 -5.02
CA ALA A 143 25.60 18.24 -5.04
C ALA A 143 25.09 18.51 -6.47
N GLU A 144 26.00 18.75 -7.43
CA GLU A 144 25.65 18.96 -8.84
C GLU A 144 25.00 17.71 -9.48
N LYS A 145 25.38 16.51 -9.03
CA LYS A 145 24.81 15.24 -9.53
C LYS A 145 23.44 14.92 -8.95
N LEU A 146 22.98 15.71 -7.98
CA LEU A 146 21.75 15.47 -7.22
C LEU A 146 20.62 16.43 -7.59
N LYS A 147 20.71 17.09 -8.75
CA LYS A 147 19.64 17.95 -9.27
C LYS A 147 18.37 17.14 -9.57
N GLY A 148 17.22 17.71 -9.25
CA GLY A 148 15.92 17.06 -9.38
C GLY A 148 15.69 15.94 -8.36
N GLU A 149 14.79 15.02 -8.69
CA GLU A 149 14.43 13.88 -7.85
C GLU A 149 15.46 12.75 -8.00
N ASN A 150 15.99 12.27 -6.87
CA ASN A 150 17.01 11.22 -6.80
C ASN A 150 16.69 10.22 -5.70
N TYR A 151 17.15 8.98 -5.86
CA TYR A 151 16.96 7.91 -4.87
C TYR A 151 18.32 7.40 -4.40
N LEU A 152 18.63 7.63 -3.13
CA LEU A 152 19.78 7.05 -2.45
C LEU A 152 19.34 5.79 -1.70
N ARG A 153 19.91 4.64 -2.06
CA ARG A 153 19.62 3.35 -1.41
C ARG A 153 20.86 2.82 -0.72
N VAL A 154 20.73 2.38 0.53
CA VAL A 154 21.84 1.82 1.29
C VAL A 154 21.38 0.56 2.02
N ALA A 155 22.18 -0.50 1.94
CA ALA A 155 22.00 -1.73 2.67
C ALA A 155 23.36 -2.27 3.13
N VAL A 156 23.36 -3.05 4.20
CA VAL A 156 24.53 -3.74 4.73
C VAL A 156 24.30 -5.24 4.60
N SER A 157 25.26 -5.94 4.02
CA SER A 157 25.30 -7.40 3.96
C SER A 157 26.61 -7.90 4.56
N LYS A 158 26.53 -8.74 5.60
CA LYS A 158 27.72 -9.33 6.24
C LYS A 158 27.42 -10.74 6.71
N ASN A 159 28.26 -11.70 6.34
CA ASN A 159 28.15 -13.11 6.74
C ASN A 159 26.74 -13.70 6.51
N GLY A 160 26.13 -13.42 5.36
CA GLY A 160 24.77 -13.88 5.02
C GLY A 160 23.64 -13.10 5.70
N LYS A 161 23.95 -12.09 6.54
CA LYS A 161 22.93 -11.22 7.15
C LYS A 161 22.78 -9.94 6.38
N ILE A 162 21.54 -9.58 6.09
CA ILE A 162 21.20 -8.40 5.31
C ILE A 162 20.36 -7.45 6.19
N SER A 163 20.71 -6.17 6.20
CA SER A 163 19.89 -5.14 6.83
C SER A 163 18.61 -4.89 6.05
N ASN A 164 17.65 -4.16 6.63
CA ASN A 164 16.68 -3.46 5.79
C ASN A 164 17.40 -2.54 4.81
N MET A 165 16.86 -2.41 3.60
CA MET A 165 17.35 -1.43 2.62
C MET A 165 16.74 -0.07 2.96
N GLN A 166 17.58 0.88 3.33
CA GLN A 166 17.15 2.26 3.47
C GLN A 166 17.03 2.90 2.09
N THR A 167 15.91 3.58 1.83
CA THR A 167 15.73 4.39 0.63
C THR A 167 15.42 5.82 1.04
N VAL A 168 16.29 6.74 0.67
CA VAL A 168 16.13 8.18 0.90
C VAL A 168 15.79 8.83 -0.43
N ILE A 169 14.60 9.44 -0.51
CA ILE A 169 14.17 10.23 -1.67
C ILE A 169 14.72 11.64 -1.48
N LEU A 170 15.41 12.14 -2.50
CA LEU A 170 16.15 13.40 -2.47
C LEU A 170 15.59 14.34 -3.55
N PHE A 171 15.38 15.60 -3.21
CA PHE A 171 15.04 16.69 -4.12
C PHE A 171 16.14 17.74 -4.06
N ASP A 172 16.86 17.92 -5.18
CA ASP A 172 18.03 18.79 -5.25
C ASP A 172 19.06 18.49 -4.13
N GLY A 173 19.27 17.19 -3.85
CA GLY A 173 20.19 16.70 -2.81
C GLY A 173 19.69 16.84 -1.37
N LYS A 174 18.44 17.22 -1.14
CA LYS A 174 17.85 17.28 0.20
C LYS A 174 16.82 16.18 0.38
N PRO A 175 16.81 15.44 1.50
CA PRO A 175 15.74 14.50 1.79
C PRO A 175 14.35 15.13 1.65
N ALA A 176 13.40 14.32 1.19
CA ALA A 176 11.99 14.69 1.12
C ALA A 176 11.49 15.25 2.46
N ASP A 177 10.63 16.26 2.38
CA ASP A 177 10.02 16.93 3.52
C ASP A 177 8.64 17.49 3.12
N ASN A 178 7.98 18.23 4.00
CA ASN A 178 6.66 18.81 3.69
C ASN A 178 6.70 19.84 2.53
N LYS A 179 7.87 20.36 2.14
CA LYS A 179 8.00 21.25 0.98
C LYS A 179 8.29 20.48 -0.29
N ASN A 180 9.09 19.42 -0.18
CA ASN A 180 9.41 18.49 -1.25
C ASN A 180 8.63 17.19 -1.04
N PHE A 181 7.32 17.28 -1.27
CA PHE A 181 6.37 16.22 -1.00
C PHE A 181 6.64 14.96 -1.85
N THR A 182 6.52 13.80 -1.22
CA THR A 182 6.44 12.50 -1.88
C THR A 182 5.35 11.66 -1.26
N TRP A 183 4.62 10.88 -2.07
CA TRP A 183 3.56 10.00 -1.57
C TRP A 183 4.08 8.90 -0.64
N TYR A 184 5.37 8.59 -0.68
CA TYR A 184 6.01 7.65 0.24
C TYR A 184 6.10 8.18 1.69
N ASP A 185 6.07 9.52 1.87
CA ASP A 185 6.04 10.20 3.18
C ASP A 185 4.68 10.89 3.43
N GLY A 186 3.65 10.49 2.67
CA GLY A 186 2.30 11.01 2.80
C GLY A 186 1.65 10.60 4.12
N ILE A 187 1.25 11.58 4.94
CA ILE A 187 0.45 11.39 6.14
C ILE A 187 -0.96 11.89 5.84
N ILE A 188 -1.84 10.94 5.52
CA ILE A 188 -3.21 11.21 5.09
C ILE A 188 -4.12 11.38 6.30
N TYR A 189 -4.79 12.52 6.40
CA TYR A 189 -5.88 12.74 7.35
C TYR A 189 -7.23 12.51 6.67
N SER A 190 -7.91 11.43 7.06
CA SER A 190 -9.28 11.14 6.61
C SER A 190 -10.28 11.95 7.43
N LEU A 191 -11.20 12.65 6.76
CA LEU A 191 -12.30 13.35 7.41
C LEU A 191 -13.62 13.14 6.67
N MET A 192 -14.69 13.04 7.44
CA MET A 192 -16.06 13.11 6.92
C MET A 192 -16.54 14.55 7.01
N ILE A 193 -16.86 15.14 5.85
CA ILE A 193 -17.17 16.57 5.72
C ILE A 193 -18.26 16.97 6.73
N ASP A 194 -19.39 16.25 6.73
CA ASP A 194 -20.55 16.48 7.59
C ASP A 194 -20.26 16.46 9.10
N ARG A 195 -19.18 15.78 9.53
CA ARG A 195 -18.88 15.57 10.97
C ARG A 195 -17.68 16.35 11.46
N PHE A 196 -16.97 17.04 10.57
CA PHE A 196 -15.70 17.65 10.93
C PHE A 196 -15.89 19.01 11.63
N LYS A 197 -16.50 19.97 10.93
CA LYS A 197 -16.77 21.31 11.47
C LYS A 197 -17.83 22.02 10.64
N ASP A 198 -18.84 22.57 11.33
CA ASP A 198 -19.83 23.51 10.78
C ASP A 198 -19.19 24.90 10.67
N GLY A 199 -18.96 25.34 9.42
CA GLY A 199 -18.35 26.63 9.07
C GLY A 199 -19.34 27.61 8.43
N ASP A 200 -20.43 27.12 7.82
CA ASP A 200 -21.51 27.92 7.24
C ASP A 200 -22.89 27.36 7.60
N LYS A 201 -23.41 27.82 8.73
CA LYS A 201 -24.75 27.45 9.22
C LYS A 201 -25.91 27.76 8.27
N ASN A 202 -25.71 28.59 7.23
CA ASN A 202 -26.78 28.97 6.32
C ASN A 202 -27.13 27.84 5.33
N ILE A 203 -26.23 26.90 5.11
CA ILE A 203 -26.45 25.75 4.21
C ILE A 203 -26.86 24.48 4.97
N ASN A 204 -26.96 24.54 6.31
CA ASN A 204 -27.47 23.44 7.11
C ASN A 204 -28.93 23.16 6.76
N ASN A 205 -29.17 21.99 6.16
CA ASN A 205 -30.50 21.57 5.74
C ASN A 205 -30.73 20.08 6.02
N PRO A 206 -30.89 19.67 7.30
CA PRO A 206 -31.10 18.27 7.65
C PRO A 206 -32.42 17.73 7.08
N VAL A 207 -32.40 16.47 6.66
CA VAL A 207 -33.56 15.80 6.04
C VAL A 207 -34.70 15.70 7.05
N GLN A 208 -35.91 16.07 6.64
CA GLN A 208 -37.10 16.01 7.47
C GLN A 208 -37.79 14.65 7.30
N HIS A 209 -37.67 13.77 8.30
CA HIS A 209 -38.32 12.46 8.28
C HIS A 209 -38.56 11.92 9.70
N ASP A 210 -39.79 11.53 10.03
CA ASP A 210 -40.22 11.21 11.40
C ASP A 210 -39.45 10.05 12.07
N SER A 211 -38.92 9.12 11.27
CA SER A 211 -38.15 7.96 11.77
C SER A 211 -36.63 8.07 11.52
N LEU A 212 -36.15 9.23 11.07
CA LEU A 212 -34.73 9.47 10.86
C LEU A 212 -34.10 9.98 12.16
N LEU A 213 -33.11 9.25 12.66
CA LEU A 213 -32.35 9.66 13.86
C LEU A 213 -31.38 10.78 13.52
N GLU A 214 -31.16 11.70 14.45
CA GLU A 214 -30.19 12.81 14.30
C GLU A 214 -28.81 12.32 13.87
N LYS A 215 -28.28 11.27 14.51
CA LYS A 215 -26.96 10.69 14.16
C LYS A 215 -26.89 10.06 12.76
N ALA A 216 -28.05 9.72 12.17
CA ALA A 216 -28.19 9.21 10.81
C ALA A 216 -28.55 10.32 9.80
N ASN A 217 -28.59 11.57 10.26
CA ASN A 217 -28.87 12.77 9.48
C ASN A 217 -27.59 13.61 9.27
N TYR A 218 -27.72 14.65 8.46
CA TYR A 218 -26.73 15.71 8.33
C TYR A 218 -26.56 16.46 9.67
N MET A 219 -25.32 16.65 10.09
CA MET A 219 -24.92 17.34 11.33
C MET A 219 -24.33 18.73 11.08
N GLY A 220 -24.19 19.13 9.80
CA GLY A 220 -23.87 20.51 9.40
C GLY A 220 -22.39 20.79 9.19
N GLY A 221 -21.52 19.78 9.19
CA GLY A 221 -20.14 19.97 8.77
C GLY A 221 -20.03 20.25 7.27
N ASP A 222 -19.12 21.13 6.89
CA ASP A 222 -19.06 21.67 5.52
C ASP A 222 -17.63 22.01 5.07
N LEU A 223 -17.49 22.36 3.79
CA LEU A 223 -16.20 22.71 3.18
C LEU A 223 -15.61 24.00 3.77
N GLN A 224 -16.44 24.95 4.23
CA GLN A 224 -15.98 26.17 4.90
C GLN A 224 -15.33 25.83 6.24
N GLY A 225 -15.88 24.87 6.99
CA GLY A 225 -15.31 24.40 8.25
C GLY A 225 -13.92 23.78 8.07
N ILE A 226 -13.70 23.05 6.97
CA ILE A 226 -12.37 22.51 6.63
C ILE A 226 -11.40 23.65 6.27
N ILE A 227 -11.84 24.62 5.44
CA ILE A 227 -11.06 25.81 5.09
C ILE A 227 -10.64 26.59 6.33
N ASP A 228 -11.54 26.80 7.29
CA ASP A 228 -11.20 27.47 8.54
C ASP A 228 -10.09 26.74 9.28
N LYS A 229 -10.12 25.39 9.33
CA LYS A 229 -9.08 24.60 10.01
C LYS A 229 -7.73 24.60 9.28
N LEU A 230 -7.75 24.67 7.95
CA LEU A 230 -6.54 24.95 7.17
C LEU A 230 -5.97 26.33 7.53
N ASN A 231 -6.80 27.36 7.60
CA ASN A 231 -6.35 28.72 7.94
C ASN A 231 -5.85 28.85 9.38
N ASP A 232 -6.42 28.09 10.32
CA ASP A 232 -5.99 28.03 11.73
C ASP A 232 -4.65 27.26 11.92
N GLY A 233 -4.14 26.64 10.85
CA GLY A 233 -2.94 25.81 10.85
C GLY A 233 -3.11 24.49 11.62
N TYR A 234 -4.35 23.97 11.72
CA TYR A 234 -4.64 22.73 12.46
C TYR A 234 -3.87 21.54 11.88
N PHE A 235 -3.94 21.36 10.57
CA PHE A 235 -3.31 20.22 9.87
C PHE A 235 -1.78 20.30 9.90
N ASP A 236 -1.21 21.49 9.68
CA ASP A 236 0.23 21.73 9.74
C ASP A 236 0.80 21.42 11.15
N LYS A 237 0.12 21.87 12.22
CA LYS A 237 0.52 21.57 13.61
C LYS A 237 0.49 20.07 13.92
N LEU A 238 -0.37 19.30 13.25
CA LEU A 238 -0.43 17.85 13.37
C LEU A 238 0.62 17.14 12.49
N GLY A 239 1.28 17.85 11.58
CA GLY A 239 2.21 17.27 10.61
C GLY A 239 1.53 16.60 9.42
N ILE A 240 0.25 16.90 9.17
CA ILE A 240 -0.52 16.34 8.06
C ILE A 240 -0.14 17.05 6.76
N ASN A 241 0.14 16.27 5.71
CA ASN A 241 0.50 16.78 4.39
C ASN A 241 -0.42 16.26 3.27
N ALA A 242 -1.45 15.46 3.60
CA ALA A 242 -2.50 15.07 2.67
C ALA A 242 -3.86 14.95 3.39
N LEU A 243 -4.93 15.37 2.72
CA LEU A 243 -6.31 15.20 3.16
C LEU A 243 -7.00 14.17 2.27
N TRP A 244 -7.77 13.26 2.87
CA TRP A 244 -8.80 12.49 2.19
C TRP A 244 -10.14 12.95 2.74
N ILE A 245 -10.93 13.59 1.87
CA ILE A 245 -12.27 14.07 2.23
C ILE A 245 -13.31 13.08 1.72
N SER A 246 -14.33 12.78 2.54
CA SER A 246 -15.48 11.95 2.15
C SER A 246 -16.13 12.45 0.84
N PRO A 247 -16.94 11.62 0.16
CA PRO A 247 -17.45 11.97 -1.16
C PRO A 247 -18.18 13.31 -1.17
N VAL A 248 -17.91 14.11 -2.20
CA VAL A 248 -18.41 15.50 -2.33
C VAL A 248 -19.69 15.60 -3.14
N TYR A 249 -20.14 14.51 -3.76
CA TYR A 249 -21.27 14.48 -4.68
C TYR A 249 -22.55 14.97 -4.02
N ASP A 250 -23.44 15.55 -4.81
CA ASP A 250 -24.84 15.76 -4.46
C ASP A 250 -25.54 14.43 -4.11
N ASN A 251 -26.29 14.40 -3.00
CA ASN A 251 -27.00 13.23 -2.45
C ASN A 251 -28.52 13.47 -2.34
N PRO A 252 -29.35 12.43 -2.19
CA PRO A 252 -30.79 12.59 -2.06
C PRO A 252 -31.17 13.48 -0.86
N ASN A 253 -32.17 14.33 -1.08
CA ASN A 253 -32.80 15.16 -0.05
C ASN A 253 -33.86 14.41 0.79
N GLU A 254 -33.85 13.08 0.73
CA GLU A 254 -34.81 12.18 1.37
C GLU A 254 -34.08 11.11 2.20
N ALA A 255 -34.82 10.47 3.11
CA ALA A 255 -34.30 9.39 3.94
C ALA A 255 -34.62 8.03 3.31
N PHE A 256 -33.64 7.14 3.24
CA PHE A 256 -33.79 5.79 2.69
C PHE A 256 -33.60 4.75 3.79
N ARG A 257 -34.32 3.64 3.65
CA ARG A 257 -34.35 2.56 4.64
C ARG A 257 -33.38 1.47 4.23
N GLU A 258 -32.42 1.14 5.10
CA GLU A 258 -31.47 0.06 4.85
C GLU A 258 -32.20 -1.29 4.66
N TYR A 259 -31.71 -2.10 3.73
CA TYR A 259 -32.20 -3.46 3.50
C TYR A 259 -31.90 -4.44 4.64
N PRO A 260 -30.72 -4.48 5.29
CA PRO A 260 -30.51 -5.39 6.41
C PRO A 260 -31.40 -5.01 7.61
N ALA A 261 -31.80 -6.01 8.40
CA ALA A 261 -32.41 -5.72 9.69
C ALA A 261 -31.41 -4.92 10.56
N PRO A 262 -31.87 -3.93 11.34
CA PRO A 262 -33.26 -3.67 11.72
C PRO A 262 -34.02 -2.68 10.80
N HIS A 263 -33.51 -2.38 9.60
CA HIS A 263 -34.14 -1.50 8.62
C HIS A 263 -34.32 -0.06 9.13
N ARG A 264 -33.23 0.58 9.56
CA ARG A 264 -33.20 1.99 9.96
C ARG A 264 -33.22 2.92 8.76
N TYR A 265 -33.66 4.14 8.99
CA TYR A 265 -33.56 5.22 8.01
C TYR A 265 -32.23 5.96 8.16
N TYR A 266 -31.63 6.30 7.02
CA TYR A 266 -30.46 7.16 6.91
C TYR A 266 -30.69 8.21 5.82
N SER A 267 -29.98 9.32 5.93
CA SER A 267 -29.83 10.31 4.85
C SER A 267 -28.43 10.18 4.22
N GLY A 268 -28.22 10.81 3.07
CA GLY A 268 -26.95 10.77 2.33
C GLY A 268 -25.79 11.58 2.95
N TYR A 269 -25.79 11.87 4.26
CA TYR A 269 -24.77 12.69 4.93
C TYR A 269 -23.34 12.19 4.77
N HIS A 270 -23.17 10.90 4.45
CA HIS A 270 -21.88 10.25 4.27
C HIS A 270 -21.31 10.44 2.85
N GLY A 271 -22.10 10.95 1.89
CA GLY A 271 -21.64 11.26 0.53
C GLY A 271 -21.77 10.12 -0.50
N TYR A 272 -21.90 8.88 -0.05
CA TYR A 272 -21.87 7.67 -0.89
C TYR A 272 -23.16 7.37 -1.69
N TRP A 273 -24.13 8.28 -1.77
CA TRP A 273 -25.34 8.10 -2.60
C TRP A 273 -25.40 9.14 -3.74
N PRO A 274 -24.46 9.16 -4.70
CA PRO A 274 -24.43 10.21 -5.73
C PRO A 274 -25.75 10.25 -6.53
N ILE A 275 -26.35 11.44 -6.63
CA ILE A 275 -27.49 11.73 -7.52
C ILE A 275 -27.13 12.64 -8.70
N SER A 276 -25.91 13.20 -8.71
CA SER A 276 -25.42 14.05 -9.79
C SER A 276 -23.99 13.68 -10.18
N PRO A 277 -23.68 13.66 -11.49
CA PRO A 277 -22.31 13.42 -11.94
C PRO A 277 -21.38 14.60 -11.65
N TYR A 278 -21.89 15.84 -11.59
CA TYR A 278 -21.06 17.05 -11.65
C TYR A 278 -21.34 18.08 -10.54
N ASN A 279 -22.26 17.81 -9.63
CA ASN A 279 -22.60 18.73 -8.54
C ASN A 279 -21.94 18.31 -7.24
N VAL A 280 -21.54 19.31 -6.46
CA VAL A 280 -21.19 19.17 -5.04
C VAL A 280 -22.47 19.22 -4.22
N GLU A 281 -22.56 18.41 -3.16
CA GLU A 281 -23.66 18.45 -2.17
C GLU A 281 -23.88 19.86 -1.63
N GLU A 282 -25.12 20.34 -1.76
CA GLU A 282 -25.47 21.71 -1.37
C GLU A 282 -25.33 21.95 0.14
N LYS A 283 -25.46 20.90 0.97
CA LYS A 283 -25.24 20.97 2.42
C LYS A 283 -23.76 20.99 2.80
N PHE A 284 -22.86 20.64 1.89
CA PHE A 284 -21.40 20.75 2.10
C PHE A 284 -20.84 22.05 1.52
N GLY A 285 -21.49 22.63 0.51
CA GLY A 285 -21.13 23.92 -0.07
C GLY A 285 -21.37 23.97 -1.58
N SER A 286 -20.33 24.29 -2.34
CA SER A 286 -20.40 24.44 -3.79
C SER A 286 -19.11 24.01 -4.47
N MET A 287 -19.15 23.85 -5.80
CA MET A 287 -17.95 23.59 -6.59
C MET A 287 -16.87 24.67 -6.39
N ASP A 288 -17.26 25.95 -6.31
CA ASP A 288 -16.31 27.04 -6.06
C ASP A 288 -15.67 26.92 -4.68
N LYS A 289 -16.45 26.52 -3.67
CA LYS A 289 -15.94 26.29 -2.31
C LYS A 289 -14.98 25.10 -2.24
N LEU A 290 -15.24 24.03 -3.01
CA LEU A 290 -14.34 22.89 -3.11
C LEU A 290 -13.00 23.28 -3.77
N LYS A 291 -13.03 24.06 -4.86
CA LYS A 291 -11.83 24.62 -5.49
C LYS A 291 -11.05 25.54 -4.54
N GLU A 292 -11.76 26.36 -3.75
CA GLU A 292 -11.16 27.22 -2.73
C GLU A 292 -10.42 26.39 -1.68
N LEU A 293 -11.05 25.33 -1.15
CA LEU A 293 -10.44 24.40 -0.19
C LEU A 293 -9.13 23.82 -0.73
N ILE A 294 -9.17 23.27 -1.95
CA ILE A 294 -8.00 22.65 -2.59
C ILE A 294 -6.90 23.70 -2.81
N SER A 295 -7.26 24.90 -3.29
CA SER A 295 -6.30 25.99 -3.47
C SER A 295 -5.61 26.41 -2.16
N ILE A 296 -6.36 26.47 -1.05
CA ILE A 296 -5.81 26.80 0.26
C ILE A 296 -4.91 25.68 0.77
N ALA A 297 -5.32 24.41 0.62
CA ALA A 297 -4.50 23.26 0.98
C ALA A 297 -3.17 23.26 0.20
N HIS A 298 -3.20 23.47 -1.12
CA HIS A 298 -2.01 23.54 -1.96
C HIS A 298 -1.05 24.67 -1.58
N LYS A 299 -1.55 25.85 -1.18
CA LYS A 299 -0.70 26.95 -0.67
C LYS A 299 0.07 26.58 0.59
N GLN A 300 -0.39 25.56 1.31
CA GLN A 300 0.24 25.02 2.51
C GLN A 300 0.99 23.70 2.25
N ASN A 301 1.19 23.33 0.98
CA ASN A 301 1.76 22.04 0.55
C ASN A 301 0.98 20.80 1.03
N ILE A 302 -0.32 20.94 1.26
CA ILE A 302 -1.21 19.84 1.64
C ILE A 302 -1.94 19.32 0.40
N LYS A 303 -1.80 18.03 0.13
CA LYS A 303 -2.49 17.34 -0.97
C LYS A 303 -3.95 17.05 -0.64
N VAL A 304 -4.81 16.92 -1.64
CA VAL A 304 -6.23 16.58 -1.43
C VAL A 304 -6.64 15.42 -2.32
N LEU A 305 -7.13 14.35 -1.70
CA LEU A 305 -7.75 13.19 -2.34
C LEU A 305 -9.27 13.32 -2.21
N LEU A 306 -9.97 13.18 -3.34
CA LEU A 306 -11.43 13.03 -3.35
C LEU A 306 -11.80 11.56 -3.15
N ASP A 307 -12.88 11.29 -2.45
CA ASP A 307 -13.44 9.94 -2.39
C ASP A 307 -14.37 9.71 -3.59
N PHE A 308 -14.02 8.74 -4.44
CA PHE A 308 -14.68 8.47 -5.70
C PHE A 308 -15.51 7.20 -5.63
N VAL A 309 -16.81 7.33 -5.89
CA VAL A 309 -17.78 6.21 -5.88
C VAL A 309 -17.94 5.66 -7.28
N SER A 310 -17.17 4.63 -7.61
CA SER A 310 -17.21 3.98 -8.93
C SER A 310 -18.19 2.81 -9.03
N ASN A 311 -18.55 2.18 -7.91
CA ASN A 311 -19.33 0.94 -7.96
C ASN A 311 -20.81 1.17 -8.32
N HIS A 312 -21.39 2.26 -7.82
CA HIS A 312 -22.83 2.47 -7.84
C HIS A 312 -23.16 3.97 -7.89
N VAL A 313 -24.42 4.27 -8.18
CA VAL A 313 -25.05 5.58 -7.96
C VAL A 313 -26.36 5.36 -7.21
N HIS A 314 -27.02 6.43 -6.77
CA HIS A 314 -28.38 6.33 -6.25
C HIS A 314 -29.39 6.14 -7.40
N GLU A 315 -30.53 5.48 -7.16
CA GLU A 315 -31.60 5.26 -8.15
C GLU A 315 -32.19 6.57 -8.73
N GLN A 316 -31.94 7.70 -8.05
CA GLN A 316 -32.34 9.02 -8.51
C GLN A 316 -31.36 9.64 -9.52
N HIS A 317 -30.18 9.06 -9.71
CA HIS A 317 -29.14 9.57 -10.61
C HIS A 317 -29.58 9.47 -12.09
N PRO A 318 -29.28 10.50 -12.93
CA PRO A 318 -29.62 10.49 -14.35
C PRO A 318 -29.11 9.25 -15.10
N TYR A 319 -27.89 8.80 -14.82
CA TYR A 319 -27.36 7.56 -15.41
C TYR A 319 -28.29 6.35 -15.20
N PHE A 320 -28.85 6.15 -14.01
CA PHE A 320 -29.77 5.02 -13.79
C PHE A 320 -31.11 5.21 -14.49
N LYS A 321 -31.64 6.44 -14.47
CA LYS A 321 -32.93 6.79 -15.08
C LYS A 321 -32.92 6.73 -16.61
N GLU A 322 -31.81 7.12 -17.21
CA GLU A 322 -31.67 7.30 -18.67
C GLU A 322 -30.94 6.14 -19.34
N HIS A 323 -30.08 5.42 -18.61
CA HIS A 323 -29.23 4.36 -19.11
C HIS A 323 -29.32 3.10 -18.24
N ARG A 324 -30.53 2.52 -18.11
CA ARG A 324 -30.75 1.33 -17.27
C ARG A 324 -29.88 0.13 -17.69
N ASP A 325 -29.52 0.04 -18.96
CA ASP A 325 -28.64 -0.97 -19.55
C ASP A 325 -27.18 -0.88 -19.05
N TRP A 326 -26.81 0.20 -18.36
CA TRP A 326 -25.50 0.34 -17.72
C TRP A 326 -25.37 -0.40 -16.39
N PHE A 327 -26.47 -0.94 -15.85
CA PHE A 327 -26.53 -1.46 -14.49
C PHE A 327 -26.94 -2.93 -14.46
N GLY A 328 -26.39 -3.67 -13.49
CA GLY A 328 -26.77 -5.05 -13.24
C GLY A 328 -28.21 -5.17 -12.74
N ASP A 329 -28.78 -6.37 -12.80
CA ASP A 329 -30.14 -6.63 -12.32
C ASP A 329 -30.19 -6.87 -10.80
N LEU A 330 -31.20 -6.26 -10.16
CA LEU A 330 -31.49 -6.45 -8.74
C LEU A 330 -32.14 -7.82 -8.46
N GLU A 331 -32.92 -8.38 -9.39
CA GLU A 331 -33.53 -9.70 -9.23
C GLU A 331 -32.77 -10.71 -10.10
N LEU A 332 -32.27 -11.77 -9.47
CA LEU A 332 -31.55 -12.85 -10.15
C LEU A 332 -32.55 -13.81 -10.84
N PRO A 333 -32.10 -14.59 -11.84
CA PRO A 333 -32.95 -15.57 -12.52
C PRO A 333 -33.58 -16.63 -11.61
N ASP A 334 -33.01 -16.84 -10.42
CA ASP A 334 -33.51 -17.77 -9.40
C ASP A 334 -34.49 -17.13 -8.39
N GLY A 335 -34.83 -15.85 -8.56
CA GLY A 335 -35.75 -15.08 -7.74
C GLY A 335 -35.13 -14.47 -6.47
N ARG A 336 -33.83 -14.63 -6.23
CA ARG A 336 -33.13 -13.92 -5.14
C ARG A 336 -32.90 -12.46 -5.52
N LEU A 337 -32.87 -11.58 -4.52
CA LEU A 337 -32.35 -10.23 -4.72
C LEU A 337 -30.82 -10.27 -4.73
N ASN A 338 -30.20 -9.69 -5.76
CA ASN A 338 -28.78 -9.51 -5.92
C ASN A 338 -28.25 -8.41 -4.99
N LEU A 339 -28.43 -8.59 -3.68
CA LEU A 339 -28.02 -7.64 -2.66
C LEU A 339 -26.89 -8.24 -1.84
N ARG A 340 -25.73 -7.60 -1.89
CA ARG A 340 -24.57 -7.93 -1.05
C ARG A 340 -24.01 -9.34 -1.25
N PHE A 341 -24.16 -9.90 -2.44
CA PHE A 341 -23.52 -11.16 -2.85
C PHE A 341 -22.08 -10.92 -3.31
N TRP A 342 -21.25 -10.51 -2.35
CA TRP A 342 -19.89 -9.98 -2.57
C TRP A 342 -18.91 -10.93 -3.24
N ASP A 343 -19.19 -12.24 -3.22
CA ASP A 343 -18.33 -13.26 -3.83
C ASP A 343 -19.00 -13.92 -5.04
N GLU A 344 -20.31 -14.22 -4.98
CA GLU A 344 -21.05 -14.88 -6.07
C GLU A 344 -21.32 -13.94 -7.26
N PHE A 345 -21.73 -12.69 -6.98
CA PHE A 345 -22.04 -11.65 -7.97
C PHE A 345 -21.21 -10.40 -7.73
N ARG A 346 -19.94 -10.59 -7.36
CA ARG A 346 -19.01 -9.55 -6.90
C ARG A 346 -19.06 -8.24 -7.70
N LEU A 347 -19.17 -8.31 -9.03
CA LEU A 347 -19.09 -7.17 -9.94
C LEU A 347 -20.43 -6.51 -10.28
N THR A 348 -21.55 -7.11 -9.90
CA THR A 348 -22.89 -6.64 -10.28
C THR A 348 -23.87 -6.59 -9.12
N THR A 349 -23.48 -7.07 -7.94
CA THR A 349 -24.34 -7.07 -6.75
C THR A 349 -24.53 -5.67 -6.18
N TRP A 350 -25.74 -5.37 -5.75
CA TRP A 350 -26.15 -4.05 -5.25
C TRP A 350 -25.88 -3.96 -3.74
N PHE A 351 -25.52 -2.77 -3.27
CA PHE A 351 -25.32 -2.52 -1.83
C PHE A 351 -26.65 -2.39 -1.09
N GLU A 352 -27.59 -1.70 -1.73
CA GLU A 352 -28.94 -1.43 -1.27
C GLU A 352 -29.88 -1.45 -2.48
N PRO A 353 -31.20 -1.68 -2.30
CA PRO A 353 -32.17 -1.65 -3.40
C PRO A 353 -32.23 -0.33 -4.16
N TYR A 354 -31.82 0.78 -3.53
CA TYR A 354 -31.76 2.12 -4.11
C TYR A 354 -30.35 2.52 -4.58
N LEU A 355 -29.38 1.60 -4.52
CA LEU A 355 -27.99 1.81 -4.96
C LEU A 355 -27.64 0.82 -6.09
N PRO A 356 -28.13 1.06 -7.32
CA PRO A 356 -27.80 0.26 -8.48
C PRO A 356 -26.29 0.19 -8.76
N SER A 357 -25.76 -1.03 -8.85
CA SER A 357 -24.37 -1.28 -9.24
C SER A 357 -24.23 -1.29 -10.76
N PHE A 358 -23.18 -0.64 -11.27
CA PHE A 358 -22.84 -0.65 -12.69
C PHE A 358 -22.47 -2.06 -13.16
N ASP A 359 -22.82 -2.41 -14.40
CA ASP A 359 -22.29 -3.57 -15.12
C ASP A 359 -21.32 -3.10 -16.21
N TYR A 360 -20.10 -2.78 -15.78
CA TYR A 360 -19.02 -2.32 -16.66
C TYR A 360 -18.56 -3.37 -17.68
N LEU A 361 -18.84 -4.65 -17.44
CA LEU A 361 -18.50 -5.71 -18.39
C LEU A 361 -19.53 -5.79 -19.52
N ALA A 362 -20.79 -5.47 -19.23
CA ALA A 362 -21.85 -5.41 -20.24
C ALA A 362 -21.93 -4.04 -20.95
N SER A 363 -21.55 -2.94 -20.29
CA SER A 363 -21.65 -1.58 -20.84
C SER A 363 -20.31 -0.86 -20.91
N THR A 364 -19.78 -0.74 -22.14
CA THR A 364 -18.61 0.11 -22.41
C THR A 364 -18.94 1.60 -22.25
N ASP A 365 -20.19 2.01 -22.50
CA ASP A 365 -20.60 3.41 -22.32
C ASP A 365 -20.55 3.81 -20.83
N ALA A 366 -20.97 2.92 -19.93
CA ALA A 366 -20.84 3.13 -18.49
C ALA A 366 -19.37 3.27 -18.06
N LEU A 367 -18.51 2.40 -18.60
CA LEU A 367 -17.07 2.37 -18.36
C LEU A 367 -16.41 3.70 -18.78
N GLU A 368 -16.73 4.18 -19.98
CA GLU A 368 -16.23 5.46 -20.49
C GLU A 368 -16.76 6.64 -19.67
N ALA A 369 -18.08 6.70 -19.42
CA ALA A 369 -18.72 7.81 -18.72
C ALA A 369 -18.21 7.99 -17.29
N MET A 370 -18.04 6.90 -16.53
CA MET A 370 -17.57 6.97 -15.15
C MET A 370 -16.07 7.26 -15.05
N THR A 371 -15.26 6.77 -15.99
CA THR A 371 -13.83 7.14 -16.04
C THR A 371 -13.61 8.58 -16.50
N ASP A 372 -14.43 9.08 -17.45
CA ASP A 372 -14.44 10.49 -17.84
C ASP A 372 -14.90 11.40 -16.69
N ASN A 373 -15.87 10.95 -15.90
CA ASN A 373 -16.31 11.68 -14.71
C ASN A 373 -15.18 11.87 -13.70
N ALA A 374 -14.42 10.82 -13.39
CA ALA A 374 -13.24 10.92 -12.52
C ALA A 374 -12.20 11.91 -13.07
N VAL A 375 -11.89 11.84 -14.36
CA VAL A 375 -10.96 12.78 -15.01
C VAL A 375 -11.48 14.22 -14.92
N TRP A 376 -12.78 14.41 -15.15
CA TRP A 376 -13.43 15.73 -15.03
C TRP A 376 -13.28 16.28 -13.62
N TRP A 377 -13.56 15.50 -12.57
CA TRP A 377 -13.43 15.95 -11.18
C TRP A 377 -12.02 16.45 -10.86
N LEU A 378 -10.97 15.72 -11.28
CA LEU A 378 -9.62 16.22 -11.07
C LEU A 378 -9.37 17.49 -11.86
N LYS A 379 -9.72 17.54 -13.16
CA LYS A 379 -9.51 18.72 -14.01
C LYS A 379 -10.22 19.96 -13.46
N GLU A 380 -11.45 19.80 -13.00
CA GLU A 380 -12.29 20.88 -12.50
C GLU A 380 -11.79 21.39 -11.14
N THR A 381 -11.49 20.48 -10.21
CA THR A 381 -11.19 20.85 -8.82
C THR A 381 -9.72 21.15 -8.56
N GLY A 382 -8.81 20.54 -9.33
CA GLY A 382 -7.38 20.58 -9.07
C GLY A 382 -6.88 19.55 -8.06
N ALA A 383 -7.73 18.67 -7.52
CA ALA A 383 -7.33 17.64 -6.56
C ALA A 383 -6.17 16.75 -7.07
N ASP A 384 -5.42 16.15 -6.14
CA ASP A 384 -4.18 15.41 -6.40
C ASP A 384 -4.42 13.91 -6.66
N GLY A 385 -5.65 13.44 -6.47
CA GLY A 385 -6.05 12.08 -6.80
C GLY A 385 -7.28 11.60 -6.04
N PHE A 386 -7.34 10.29 -5.84
CA PHE A 386 -8.54 9.62 -5.34
C PHE A 386 -8.26 8.61 -4.24
N ARG A 387 -9.16 8.57 -3.25
CA ARG A 387 -9.52 7.31 -2.59
C ARG A 387 -10.68 6.70 -3.36
N HIS A 388 -10.58 5.43 -3.73
CA HIS A 388 -11.63 4.73 -4.47
C HIS A 388 -12.43 3.82 -3.55
N ASP A 389 -13.74 4.03 -3.55
CA ASP A 389 -14.70 3.22 -2.81
C ASP A 389 -14.87 1.82 -3.44
N ALA A 390 -15.03 0.79 -2.59
CA ALA A 390 -15.51 -0.52 -3.00
C ALA A 390 -14.76 -1.14 -4.21
N VAL A 391 -13.44 -1.01 -4.28
CA VAL A 391 -12.63 -1.39 -5.46
C VAL A 391 -12.80 -2.85 -5.87
N LYS A 392 -12.97 -3.75 -4.90
CA LYS A 392 -13.26 -5.18 -5.13
C LYS A 392 -14.48 -5.39 -6.02
N HIS A 393 -15.42 -4.46 -6.09
CA HIS A 393 -16.67 -4.59 -6.83
C HIS A 393 -16.61 -4.02 -8.25
N VAL A 394 -15.47 -3.44 -8.65
CA VAL A 394 -15.27 -2.85 -9.97
C VAL A 394 -14.20 -3.65 -10.74
N PRO A 395 -14.41 -3.95 -12.04
CA PRO A 395 -13.50 -4.80 -12.81
C PRO A 395 -12.17 -4.10 -13.13
N ASN A 396 -11.12 -4.89 -13.39
CA ASN A 396 -9.77 -4.39 -13.69
C ASN A 396 -9.73 -3.51 -14.95
N GLU A 397 -10.65 -3.72 -15.89
CA GLU A 397 -10.83 -2.95 -17.11
C GLU A 397 -11.09 -1.47 -16.81
N PHE A 398 -11.91 -1.18 -15.79
CA PHE A 398 -12.20 0.18 -15.33
C PHE A 398 -10.95 0.87 -14.82
N TRP A 399 -10.23 0.22 -13.91
CA TRP A 399 -9.02 0.79 -13.31
C TRP A 399 -7.92 1.02 -14.34
N ARG A 400 -7.79 0.11 -15.32
CA ARG A 400 -6.84 0.25 -16.42
C ARG A 400 -7.18 1.43 -17.32
N LEU A 401 -8.46 1.59 -17.68
CA LEU A 401 -8.90 2.72 -18.50
C LEU A 401 -8.76 4.04 -17.73
N LEU A 402 -9.19 4.09 -16.47
CA LEU A 402 -9.09 5.27 -15.63
C LEU A 402 -7.63 5.75 -15.52
N THR A 403 -6.72 4.87 -15.13
CA THR A 403 -5.30 5.22 -14.98
C THR A 403 -4.67 5.63 -16.32
N GLN A 404 -5.07 5.01 -17.43
CA GLN A 404 -4.63 5.44 -18.75
C GLN A 404 -5.08 6.89 -19.05
N LYS A 405 -6.34 7.22 -18.78
CA LYS A 405 -6.87 8.58 -19.00
C LYS A 405 -6.21 9.60 -18.07
N LEU A 406 -6.08 9.29 -16.78
CA LEU A 406 -5.40 10.16 -15.79
C LEU A 406 -3.97 10.50 -16.22
N LYS A 407 -3.20 9.51 -16.67
CA LYS A 407 -1.84 9.73 -17.19
C LYS A 407 -1.80 10.67 -18.39
N LYS A 408 -2.70 10.46 -19.35
CA LYS A 408 -2.75 11.24 -20.60
C LYS A 408 -3.32 12.64 -20.42
N GLU A 409 -4.29 12.79 -19.52
CA GLU A 409 -5.16 13.96 -19.47
C GLU A 409 -4.97 14.83 -18.23
N VAL A 410 -4.29 14.31 -17.20
CA VAL A 410 -4.03 15.03 -15.95
C VAL A 410 -2.52 15.11 -15.72
N GLU A 411 -1.84 13.97 -15.56
CA GLU A 411 -0.40 13.95 -15.22
C GLU A 411 0.46 14.64 -16.28
N ALA A 412 0.22 14.33 -17.57
CA ALA A 412 0.97 14.91 -18.68
C ALA A 412 0.91 16.46 -18.76
N PHE A 413 -0.11 17.08 -18.16
CA PHE A 413 -0.29 18.53 -18.16
C PHE A 413 0.14 19.18 -16.84
N ARG A 414 0.07 18.45 -15.73
CA ARG A 414 0.40 18.98 -14.40
C ARG A 414 1.82 18.69 -13.95
N ASP A 415 2.51 17.76 -14.62
CA ASP A 415 3.85 17.28 -14.23
C ASP A 415 3.90 16.76 -12.79
N VAL A 416 2.78 16.19 -12.32
CA VAL A 416 2.67 15.53 -11.01
C VAL A 416 1.86 14.23 -11.16
N PRO A 417 2.30 13.13 -10.52
CA PRO A 417 1.57 11.87 -10.56
C PRO A 417 0.25 11.96 -9.78
N VAL A 418 -0.81 11.36 -10.31
CA VAL A 418 -2.09 11.23 -9.63
C VAL A 418 -2.02 10.02 -8.71
N TYR A 419 -2.28 10.25 -7.42
CA TYR A 419 -2.30 9.16 -6.44
C TYR A 419 -3.67 8.52 -6.35
N GLN A 420 -3.71 7.20 -6.46
CA GLN A 420 -4.94 6.43 -6.35
C GLN A 420 -4.77 5.36 -5.29
N ILE A 421 -5.54 5.47 -4.20
CA ILE A 421 -5.62 4.46 -3.14
C ILE A 421 -6.99 3.80 -3.14
N GLY A 422 -7.01 2.47 -3.19
CA GLY A 422 -8.25 1.69 -3.19
C GLY A 422 -8.65 1.15 -1.82
N GLU A 423 -9.94 0.82 -1.71
CA GLU A 423 -10.48 -0.02 -0.66
C GLU A 423 -10.76 -1.44 -1.18
N THR A 424 -10.02 -2.43 -0.68
CA THR A 424 -10.27 -3.85 -0.98
C THR A 424 -10.05 -4.72 0.26
N PHE A 425 -11.10 -5.42 0.68
CA PHE A 425 -11.01 -6.50 1.65
C PHE A 425 -10.83 -7.83 0.93
N GLY A 426 -9.76 -8.56 1.21
CA GLY A 426 -9.56 -9.89 0.64
C GLY A 426 -8.13 -10.42 0.71
N SER A 427 -7.86 -11.43 -0.12
CA SER A 427 -6.54 -12.04 -0.18
C SER A 427 -5.50 -11.10 -0.78
N TYR A 428 -4.24 -11.36 -0.47
CA TYR A 428 -3.11 -10.69 -1.10
C TYR A 428 -3.16 -10.75 -2.63
N ASP A 429 -3.51 -11.89 -3.22
CA ASP A 429 -3.60 -12.03 -4.68
C ASP A 429 -4.67 -11.09 -5.27
N LEU A 430 -5.81 -10.97 -4.59
CA LEU A 430 -6.87 -10.05 -5.01
C LEU A 430 -6.41 -8.60 -4.90
N ILE A 431 -5.85 -8.19 -3.76
CA ILE A 431 -5.38 -6.82 -3.53
C ILE A 431 -4.28 -6.47 -4.55
N SER A 432 -3.29 -7.34 -4.72
CA SER A 432 -2.18 -7.15 -5.67
C SER A 432 -2.63 -7.11 -7.13
N SER A 433 -3.77 -7.70 -7.47
CA SER A 433 -4.31 -7.60 -8.84
C SER A 433 -4.65 -6.17 -9.25
N TYR A 434 -4.90 -5.28 -8.27
CA TYR A 434 -5.23 -3.88 -8.49
C TYR A 434 -4.04 -2.91 -8.35
N VAL A 435 -2.98 -3.32 -7.64
CA VAL A 435 -1.82 -2.46 -7.32
C VAL A 435 -0.72 -2.67 -8.36
N ASN A 436 -0.67 -1.78 -9.35
CA ASN A 436 0.35 -1.80 -10.40
C ASN A 436 0.38 -0.49 -11.20
N ASN A 437 1.43 -0.30 -12.02
CA ASN A 437 1.64 0.91 -12.83
C ASN A 437 0.52 1.20 -13.86
N GLY A 438 -0.33 0.22 -14.16
CA GLY A 438 -1.46 0.36 -15.08
C GLY A 438 -2.80 0.61 -14.40
N GLN A 439 -2.88 0.56 -13.06
CA GLN A 439 -4.11 0.65 -12.29
C GLN A 439 -3.89 1.55 -11.07
N LEU A 440 -4.09 1.06 -9.84
CA LEU A 440 -4.00 1.86 -8.62
C LEU A 440 -2.58 1.96 -8.10
N SER A 441 -2.23 3.11 -7.52
CA SER A 441 -0.95 3.34 -6.84
C SER A 441 -0.83 2.47 -5.59
N SER A 442 -1.96 2.23 -4.91
CA SER A 442 -2.01 1.53 -3.63
C SER A 442 -3.41 1.02 -3.29
N GLN A 443 -3.50 0.27 -2.19
CA GLN A 443 -4.72 -0.09 -1.49
C GLN A 443 -4.52 0.13 0.01
N PHE A 444 -5.60 0.28 0.77
CA PHE A 444 -5.52 0.20 2.22
C PHE A 444 -5.06 -1.19 2.67
N ASN A 445 -4.13 -1.24 3.62
CA ASN A 445 -3.53 -2.46 4.11
C ASN A 445 -4.38 -3.09 5.23
N PHE A 446 -5.58 -3.55 4.88
CA PHE A 446 -6.50 -4.17 5.85
C PHE A 446 -5.93 -5.44 6.49
N ASN A 447 -5.13 -6.21 5.74
CA ASN A 447 -4.48 -7.41 6.27
C ASN A 447 -3.52 -7.07 7.42
N LEU A 448 -2.74 -5.99 7.27
CA LEU A 448 -1.90 -5.49 8.37
C LEU A 448 -2.74 -4.93 9.51
N TYR A 449 -3.80 -4.16 9.20
CA TYR A 449 -4.73 -3.62 10.20
C TYR A 449 -5.33 -4.73 11.08
N ASP A 450 -5.84 -5.82 10.49
CA ASP A 450 -6.52 -6.90 11.22
C ASP A 450 -5.58 -7.62 12.20
N VAL A 451 -4.27 -7.64 11.91
CA VAL A 451 -3.24 -8.19 12.81
C VAL A 451 -2.78 -7.14 13.83
N ALA A 452 -2.68 -5.86 13.43
CA ALA A 452 -2.20 -4.78 14.28
C ALA A 452 -3.15 -4.50 15.45
N ILE A 453 -4.45 -4.41 15.21
CA ILE A 453 -5.45 -4.09 16.24
C ILE A 453 -5.34 -5.02 17.46
N PRO A 454 -5.47 -6.35 17.34
CA PRO A 454 -5.35 -7.26 18.49
C PRO A 454 -3.92 -7.30 19.05
N THR A 455 -2.89 -7.00 18.26
CA THR A 455 -1.51 -6.95 18.77
C THR A 455 -1.31 -5.79 19.75
N PHE A 456 -1.89 -4.62 19.47
CA PHE A 456 -1.73 -3.44 20.33
C PHE A 456 -2.73 -3.35 21.48
N THR A 457 -3.90 -3.98 21.35
CA THR A 457 -4.98 -3.89 22.36
C THR A 457 -4.97 -5.05 23.34
N ASN A 458 -4.45 -6.22 22.96
CA ASN A 458 -4.36 -7.37 23.84
C ASN A 458 -2.92 -7.59 24.32
N SER A 459 -2.68 -7.36 25.61
CA SER A 459 -1.37 -7.52 26.26
C SER A 459 -0.78 -8.94 26.21
N SER A 460 -1.59 -9.96 25.89
CA SER A 460 -1.12 -11.35 25.70
C SER A 460 -0.65 -11.66 24.27
N SER A 461 -0.91 -10.76 23.32
CA SER A 461 -0.51 -10.91 21.93
C SER A 461 1.00 -10.73 21.75
N SER A 462 1.62 -11.59 20.95
CA SER A 462 3.02 -11.46 20.57
C SER A 462 3.18 -10.61 19.30
N PHE A 463 4.18 -9.71 19.30
CA PHE A 463 4.61 -8.97 18.12
C PHE A 463 5.13 -9.85 16.97
N SER A 464 5.34 -11.16 17.21
CA SER A 464 5.75 -12.09 16.14
C SER A 464 4.73 -12.19 15.01
N GLY A 465 3.43 -12.06 15.31
CA GLY A 465 2.37 -12.07 14.29
C GLY A 465 2.46 -10.83 13.41
N LEU A 466 2.52 -9.66 14.04
CA LEU A 466 2.69 -8.37 13.35
C LEU A 466 3.96 -8.35 12.50
N ASN A 467 5.09 -8.82 13.02
CA ASN A 467 6.32 -8.90 12.24
C ASN A 467 6.17 -9.81 11.00
N LYS A 468 5.53 -10.98 11.11
CA LYS A 468 5.28 -11.85 9.96
C LYS A 468 4.40 -11.17 8.91
N GLU A 469 3.38 -10.45 9.35
CA GLU A 469 2.46 -9.73 8.46
C GLU A 469 3.15 -8.55 7.73
N MET A 470 4.00 -7.81 8.44
CA MET A 470 4.84 -6.77 7.83
C MET A 470 5.80 -7.36 6.80
N GLN A 471 6.49 -8.47 7.12
CA GLN A 471 7.39 -9.15 6.17
C GLN A 471 6.62 -9.67 4.94
N LYS A 472 5.39 -10.16 5.14
CA LYS A 472 4.52 -10.59 4.03
C LYS A 472 4.13 -9.42 3.13
N THR A 473 3.78 -8.27 3.72
CA THR A 473 3.53 -7.01 2.99
C THR A 473 4.76 -6.61 2.16
N PHE A 474 5.96 -6.57 2.75
CA PHE A 474 7.19 -6.21 2.05
C PHE A 474 7.53 -7.18 0.92
N SER A 475 7.32 -8.48 1.13
CA SER A 475 7.54 -9.51 0.11
C SER A 475 6.63 -9.36 -1.11
N ILE A 476 5.43 -8.82 -0.94
CA ILE A 476 4.42 -8.76 -2.01
C ILE A 476 4.46 -7.41 -2.72
N TYR A 477 4.50 -6.32 -1.95
CA TYR A 477 4.41 -4.96 -2.49
C TYR A 477 5.77 -4.27 -2.64
N GLY A 478 6.84 -4.90 -2.13
CA GLY A 478 8.18 -4.33 -2.07
C GLY A 478 8.42 -3.50 -0.80
N GLY A 479 9.69 -3.26 -0.46
CA GLY A 479 10.04 -2.47 0.74
C GLY A 479 9.75 -0.97 0.63
N LEU A 480 9.59 -0.46 -0.60
CA LEU A 480 9.20 0.92 -0.89
C LEU A 480 7.85 0.92 -1.62
N HIS A 481 6.80 0.60 -0.88
CA HIS A 481 5.43 0.54 -1.40
C HIS A 481 4.60 1.75 -0.95
N LEU A 482 3.47 1.98 -1.62
CA LEU A 482 2.54 3.07 -1.32
C LEU A 482 1.28 2.62 -0.56
N MET A 483 1.21 1.36 -0.11
CA MET A 483 0.06 0.81 0.62
C MET A 483 -0.32 1.71 1.81
N GLY A 484 -1.60 2.03 1.93
CA GLY A 484 -2.10 2.90 3.00
C GLY A 484 -2.29 2.11 4.29
N ASN A 485 -1.42 2.35 5.27
CA ASN A 485 -1.58 1.78 6.61
C ASN A 485 -2.58 2.63 7.40
N ILE A 486 -3.56 1.99 8.03
CA ILE A 486 -4.59 2.65 8.84
C ILE A 486 -4.74 1.93 10.19
N MET A 487 -5.26 2.64 11.18
CA MET A 487 -5.61 2.12 12.52
C MET A 487 -7.11 2.21 12.81
N ASP A 488 -7.85 3.06 12.10
CA ASP A 488 -9.31 3.04 11.99
C ASP A 488 -9.74 3.80 10.72
N SER A 489 -11.04 3.75 10.41
CA SER A 489 -11.66 4.49 9.30
C SER A 489 -13.11 4.85 9.68
N HIS A 490 -13.84 5.48 8.77
CA HIS A 490 -15.28 5.75 8.97
C HIS A 490 -16.14 4.47 8.93
N ASP A 491 -15.61 3.36 8.40
CA ASP A 491 -16.28 2.05 8.31
C ASP A 491 -15.91 1.09 9.44
N LYS A 492 -14.99 1.49 10.33
CA LYS A 492 -14.49 0.67 11.43
C LYS A 492 -14.70 1.37 12.77
N ASN A 493 -14.81 0.56 13.82
CA ASN A 493 -14.78 1.06 15.20
C ASN A 493 -13.47 1.82 15.44
N ARG A 494 -13.53 2.88 16.26
CA ARG A 494 -12.35 3.69 16.59
C ARG A 494 -11.34 2.86 17.38
N PHE A 495 -10.06 2.96 17.02
CA PHE A 495 -9.00 2.24 17.72
C PHE A 495 -8.97 2.55 19.22
N MET A 496 -9.18 3.82 19.57
CA MET A 496 -9.20 4.27 20.96
C MET A 496 -10.30 3.59 21.79
N ALA A 497 -11.44 3.22 21.19
CA ALA A 497 -12.49 2.52 21.92
C ALA A 497 -12.03 1.13 22.39
N PHE A 498 -11.18 0.45 21.61
CA PHE A 498 -10.54 -0.79 22.03
C PHE A 498 -9.42 -0.54 23.05
N ALA A 499 -8.58 0.47 22.80
CA ALA A 499 -7.43 0.78 23.64
C ALA A 499 -7.83 1.20 25.07
N ASP A 500 -8.93 1.94 25.21
CA ASP A 500 -9.47 2.39 26.50
C ASP A 500 -10.37 1.33 27.17
N GLY A 501 -10.70 0.24 26.47
CA GLY A 501 -11.53 -0.86 26.97
C GLY A 501 -13.04 -0.59 26.94
N ASP A 502 -13.49 0.42 26.17
CA ASP A 502 -14.91 0.70 25.93
C ASP A 502 -15.56 -0.37 25.04
N LEU A 503 -14.76 -0.98 24.16
CA LEU A 503 -15.14 -2.12 23.31
C LEU A 503 -14.13 -3.26 23.48
N ASP A 504 -14.61 -4.50 23.49
CA ASP A 504 -13.76 -5.67 23.36
C ASP A 504 -13.48 -5.96 21.87
N VAL A 505 -12.32 -6.52 21.54
CA VAL A 505 -11.96 -6.87 20.14
C VAL A 505 -12.93 -7.92 19.56
N SER A 506 -13.59 -8.72 20.40
CA SER A 506 -14.66 -9.64 19.99
C SER A 506 -15.98 -8.97 19.63
N GLU A 507 -16.15 -7.68 19.94
CA GLU A 507 -17.31 -6.87 19.54
C GLU A 507 -17.13 -6.22 18.15
N TRP A 508 -16.15 -6.71 17.39
CA TRP A 508 -15.90 -6.31 16.02
C TRP A 508 -16.90 -6.90 15.02
#